data_AF-A0AAE1NG41-F1
#
_entry.id   AF-A0AAE1NG41-F1
#
_cell.length_a   1.000
_cell.length_b   1.000
_cell.length_c   1.000
_cell.angle_alpha   90.00
_cell.angle_beta   90.00
_cell.angle_gamma   90.00
#
_symmetry.space_group_name_H-M   'P 1'
#
loop_
_entity.id
_entity.type
_entity.pdbx_description
1 polymer ?
#
loop_
_entity_poly.entity_id
_entity_poly.type
_entity_poly.pdbx_seq_one_letter_code
_entity_poly.pdbx_strand_id
1 'polypeptide(L)'
;MITCCQCVFVVLTVVSVATGDTTPIIRRHQPDTCSQLLSSPLQAIATSTSQLASDIQDIRETMGNMDQTMGNMEQTMGNMEGTMRAMHTLMRGSRYFHGRILERDDTLLPRHCQDLLEQGDSGRGVRQVYPYPGRPSDVVDVYCDQVTDGGGWLVFQRRLNLTTRENFTRSWLEYELGFGNLNGEFWAGLDILNVLTSSSLQQLRVELSDWEGGNGWAKYGVFNVGPGTDKYRLTIDRYSGDVGDSMTEKHNGRQFSTYDAETDEGGSCAKKYKGGWWYGSCHEANPNGLPLQAEQESYADGINWYHWKGYQYSLRTTTFMIKPALSK
;
A
#
# COMPACT_ATOMS: atom_id res chain seq x y z
N MET A 1 -15.18 11.98 -73.31
CA MET A 1 -16.47 12.72 -73.23
C MET A 1 -17.13 12.36 -71.92
N ILE A 2 -17.86 13.28 -71.30
CA ILE A 2 -18.22 13.35 -69.86
C ILE A 2 -17.16 14.11 -69.07
N THR A 3 -17.05 15.40 -69.38
CA THR A 3 -16.29 16.41 -68.65
C THR A 3 -17.26 17.54 -68.34
N CYS A 4 -17.14 18.12 -67.14
CA CYS A 4 -17.76 19.40 -66.77
C CYS A 4 -19.27 19.40 -66.46
N CYS A 5 -19.70 18.64 -65.45
CA CYS A 5 -21.00 18.90 -64.82
C CYS A 5 -21.00 18.38 -63.37
N GLN A 6 -20.42 19.14 -62.43
CA GLN A 6 -20.68 19.12 -60.95
C GLN A 6 -19.60 19.87 -60.13
N CYS A 7 -19.07 21.00 -60.62
CA CYS A 7 -18.35 21.97 -59.76
C CYS A 7 -19.28 23.11 -59.31
N VAL A 8 -20.57 22.82 -59.12
CA VAL A 8 -21.55 23.74 -58.52
C VAL A 8 -21.96 23.07 -57.20
N PHE A 9 -21.76 23.75 -56.08
CA PHE A 9 -21.79 23.22 -54.69
C PHE A 9 -20.58 22.30 -54.44
N VAL A 10 -19.53 22.68 -53.70
CA VAL A 10 -19.51 23.11 -52.30
C VAL A 10 -18.20 23.88 -52.08
N VAL A 11 -18.27 25.21 -51.99
CA VAL A 11 -17.25 26.01 -51.28
C VAL A 11 -18.00 26.75 -50.19
N LEU A 12 -18.45 25.99 -49.20
CA LEU A 12 -18.88 26.51 -47.92
C LEU A 12 -18.14 25.66 -46.89
N THR A 13 -17.53 26.34 -45.91
CA THR A 13 -16.98 25.78 -44.66
C THR A 13 -15.49 25.40 -44.57
N VAL A 14 -14.53 26.19 -45.10
CA VAL A 14 -13.13 26.10 -44.60
C VAL A 14 -12.41 27.46 -44.42
N VAL A 15 -13.10 28.60 -44.51
CA VAL A 15 -12.49 29.89 -44.11
C VAL A 15 -13.47 30.64 -43.21
N SER A 16 -13.69 30.11 -42.00
CA SER A 16 -14.54 30.77 -40.99
C SER A 16 -14.02 30.57 -39.57
N VAL A 17 -12.70 30.54 -39.38
CA VAL A 17 -12.11 30.47 -38.03
C VAL A 17 -11.10 31.59 -37.74
N ALA A 18 -10.73 32.44 -38.70
CA ALA A 18 -9.64 33.40 -38.47
C ALA A 18 -10.01 34.90 -38.42
N THR A 19 -11.10 35.39 -39.04
CA THR A 19 -11.26 36.86 -39.21
C THR A 19 -12.65 37.47 -38.99
N GLY A 20 -13.69 36.69 -38.65
CA GLY A 20 -14.95 37.24 -38.13
C GLY A 20 -15.70 38.23 -39.02
N ASP A 21 -15.61 38.14 -40.35
CA ASP A 21 -16.26 39.10 -41.27
C ASP A 21 -17.23 38.38 -42.24
N THR A 22 -18.50 38.82 -42.28
CA THR A 22 -19.61 38.11 -42.95
C THR A 22 -20.22 38.91 -44.11
N THR A 23 -19.43 39.24 -45.14
CA THR A 23 -19.97 39.78 -46.40
C THR A 23 -19.55 38.94 -47.61
N PRO A 24 -20.48 38.47 -48.46
CA PRO A 24 -20.14 37.61 -49.60
C PRO A 24 -19.74 38.45 -50.82
N ILE A 25 -18.49 38.32 -51.28
CA ILE A 25 -18.02 38.86 -52.56
C ILE A 25 -18.03 37.72 -53.59
N ILE A 26 -18.96 37.74 -54.54
CA ILE A 26 -19.02 36.77 -55.64
C ILE A 26 -18.16 37.28 -56.80
N ARG A 27 -16.94 36.75 -56.96
CA ARG A 27 -16.18 36.87 -58.23
C ARG A 27 -16.19 35.53 -58.95
N ARG A 28 -16.53 35.54 -60.25
CA ARG A 28 -16.33 34.39 -61.15
C ARG A 28 -14.85 34.26 -61.47
N HIS A 29 -14.27 33.11 -61.18
CA HIS A 29 -12.89 32.77 -61.50
C HIS A 29 -12.86 31.65 -62.53
N GLN A 30 -11.99 31.77 -63.55
CA GLN A 30 -11.80 30.75 -64.59
C GLN A 30 -11.30 29.44 -63.95
N PRO A 31 -11.63 28.27 -64.52
CA PRO A 31 -11.26 26.96 -63.97
C PRO A 31 -9.76 26.80 -63.65
N ASP A 32 -8.88 27.46 -64.42
CA ASP A 32 -7.42 27.42 -64.20
C ASP A 32 -6.96 28.11 -62.90
N THR A 33 -7.73 29.09 -62.41
CA THR A 33 -7.38 29.86 -61.19
C THR A 33 -7.76 29.17 -59.88
N CYS A 34 -8.73 28.24 -59.89
CA CYS A 34 -9.11 27.47 -58.69
C CYS A 34 -8.06 26.41 -58.33
N SER A 35 -7.47 25.76 -59.35
CA SER A 35 -6.35 24.83 -59.19
C SER A 35 -5.12 25.52 -58.59
N GLN A 36 -4.85 26.77 -59.01
CA GLN A 36 -3.74 27.57 -58.47
C GLN A 36 -3.99 28.06 -57.04
N LEU A 37 -5.23 28.39 -56.66
CA LEU A 37 -5.57 28.84 -55.30
C LEU A 37 -5.56 27.71 -54.25
N LEU A 38 -5.84 26.47 -54.67
CA LEU A 38 -5.90 25.31 -53.76
C LEU A 38 -4.57 24.55 -53.66
N SER A 39 -3.63 24.73 -54.59
CA SER A 39 -2.37 23.98 -54.62
C SER A 39 -1.51 24.21 -53.38
N SER A 40 -1.28 25.47 -52.97
CA SER A 40 -0.43 25.78 -51.82
C SER A 40 -1.03 25.34 -50.48
N PRO A 41 -2.32 25.58 -50.17
CA PRO A 41 -2.94 25.05 -48.95
C PRO A 41 -2.96 23.53 -48.89
N LEU A 42 -3.28 22.85 -50.00
CA LEU A 42 -3.26 21.38 -50.07
C LEU A 42 -1.84 20.83 -49.87
N GLN A 43 -0.82 21.49 -50.40
CA GLN A 43 0.57 21.09 -50.22
C GLN A 43 1.03 21.31 -48.76
N ALA A 44 0.61 22.40 -48.11
CA ALA A 44 0.88 22.64 -46.69
C ALA A 44 0.19 21.60 -45.79
N ILE A 45 -1.04 21.22 -46.10
CA ILE A 45 -1.76 20.13 -45.41
C ILE A 45 -1.03 18.81 -45.64
N ALA A 46 -0.63 18.49 -46.87
CA ALA A 46 0.11 17.27 -47.17
C ALA A 46 1.41 17.17 -46.36
N THR A 47 2.21 18.24 -46.31
CA THR A 47 3.43 18.31 -45.48
C THR A 47 3.14 18.15 -43.99
N SER A 48 2.09 18.79 -43.48
CA SER A 48 1.69 18.68 -42.08
C SER A 48 1.21 17.26 -41.73
N THR A 49 0.48 16.61 -42.64
CA THR A 49 0.04 15.22 -42.46
C THR A 49 1.21 14.23 -42.51
N SER A 50 2.22 14.46 -43.35
CA SER A 50 3.43 13.64 -43.36
C SER A 50 4.26 13.83 -42.09
N GLN A 51 4.34 15.05 -41.55
CA GLN A 51 5.03 15.30 -40.29
C GLN A 51 4.34 14.59 -39.13
N LEU A 52 3.01 14.73 -39.04
CA LEU A 52 2.22 14.05 -38.02
C LEU A 52 2.36 12.52 -38.07
N ALA A 53 2.48 11.95 -39.28
CA ALA A 53 2.72 10.51 -39.45
C ALA A 53 4.10 10.10 -38.92
N SER A 54 5.14 10.93 -39.12
CA SER A 54 6.48 10.71 -38.55
C SER A 54 6.46 10.79 -37.03
N ASP A 55 5.84 11.84 -36.47
CA ASP A 55 5.78 12.04 -35.02
C ASP A 55 5.06 10.86 -34.32
N ILE A 56 4.02 10.30 -34.95
CA ILE A 56 3.32 9.10 -34.45
C ILE A 56 4.23 7.86 -34.43
N GLN A 57 5.13 7.72 -35.41
CA GLN A 57 6.09 6.62 -35.43
C GLN A 57 7.11 6.77 -34.29
N ASP A 58 7.65 7.97 -34.08
CA ASP A 58 8.58 8.26 -32.99
C ASP A 58 7.96 8.00 -31.61
N ILE A 59 6.69 8.38 -31.42
CA ILE A 59 5.93 8.07 -30.20
C ILE A 59 5.80 6.56 -29.99
N ARG A 60 5.48 5.80 -31.04
CA ARG A 60 5.36 4.34 -30.95
C ARG A 60 6.69 3.68 -30.57
N GLU A 61 7.80 4.13 -31.14
CA GLU A 61 9.13 3.63 -30.77
C GLU A 61 9.47 3.97 -29.32
N THR A 62 9.19 5.20 -28.89
CA THR A 62 9.39 5.63 -27.51
C THR A 62 8.56 4.78 -26.53
N MET A 63 7.31 4.49 -26.87
CA MET A 63 6.45 3.60 -26.07
C MET A 63 7.00 2.17 -26.01
N GLY A 64 7.51 1.63 -27.12
CA GLY A 64 8.13 0.30 -27.15
C GLY A 64 9.39 0.23 -26.27
N ASN A 65 10.22 1.27 -26.30
CA ASN A 65 11.40 1.37 -25.43
C ASN A 65 11.00 1.48 -23.95
N MET A 66 9.95 2.23 -23.61
CA MET A 66 9.42 2.28 -22.24
C MET A 66 8.89 0.93 -21.76
N ASP A 67 8.16 0.21 -22.61
CA ASP A 67 7.62 -1.12 -22.30
C ASP A 67 8.74 -2.13 -21.99
N GLN A 68 9.80 -2.13 -22.81
CA GLN A 68 11.01 -2.91 -22.51
C GLN A 68 11.67 -2.49 -21.20
N THR A 69 11.76 -1.19 -20.94
CA THR A 69 12.39 -0.69 -19.70
C THR A 69 11.58 -1.13 -18.48
N MET A 70 10.24 -1.10 -18.55
CA MET A 70 9.36 -1.62 -17.51
C MET A 70 9.53 -3.12 -17.30
N GLY A 71 9.54 -3.91 -18.38
CA GLY A 71 9.76 -5.36 -18.27
C GLY A 71 11.11 -5.71 -17.63
N ASN A 72 12.18 -5.00 -17.98
CA ASN A 72 13.50 -5.17 -17.37
C ASN A 72 13.50 -4.78 -15.88
N MET A 73 12.77 -3.72 -15.51
CA MET A 73 12.61 -3.32 -14.11
C MET A 73 11.83 -4.35 -13.30
N GLU A 74 10.72 -4.88 -13.82
CA GLU A 74 9.94 -5.94 -13.18
C GLU A 74 10.78 -7.20 -12.95
N GLN A 75 11.58 -7.60 -13.94
CA GLN A 75 12.49 -8.74 -13.80
C GLN A 75 13.56 -8.48 -12.73
N THR A 76 14.11 -7.26 -12.69
CA THR A 76 15.11 -6.87 -11.68
C THR A 76 14.51 -6.90 -10.28
N MET A 77 13.27 -6.42 -10.11
CA MET A 77 12.54 -6.51 -8.84
C MET A 77 12.28 -7.95 -8.44
N GLY A 78 11.81 -8.80 -9.36
CA GLY A 78 11.58 -10.22 -9.09
C GLY A 78 12.86 -10.96 -8.67
N ASN A 79 13.99 -10.68 -9.32
CA ASN A 79 15.28 -11.23 -8.93
C ASN A 79 15.74 -10.74 -7.55
N MET A 80 15.50 -9.45 -7.23
CA MET A 80 15.83 -8.87 -5.93
C MET A 80 14.96 -9.48 -4.82
N GLU A 81 13.66 -9.65 -5.05
CA GLU A 81 12.76 -10.36 -4.13
C GLU A 81 13.17 -11.80 -3.91
N GLY A 82 13.52 -12.54 -4.98
CA GLY A 82 14.02 -13.90 -4.89
C GLY A 82 15.30 -13.99 -4.06
N THR A 83 16.22 -13.05 -4.27
CA THR A 83 17.47 -12.95 -3.50
C THR A 83 17.19 -12.61 -2.04
N MET A 84 16.26 -11.70 -1.75
CA MET A 84 15.85 -11.38 -0.38
C MET A 84 15.18 -12.56 0.32
N ARG A 85 14.30 -13.30 -0.35
CA ARG A 85 13.69 -14.52 0.20
C ARG A 85 14.73 -15.61 0.48
N ALA A 86 15.68 -15.79 -0.42
CA ALA A 86 16.78 -16.73 -0.24
C ALA A 86 17.69 -16.30 0.92
N MET A 87 18.05 -15.02 1.00
CA MET A 87 18.83 -14.46 2.10
C MET A 87 18.10 -14.61 3.44
N HIS A 88 16.80 -14.32 3.48
CA HIS A 88 15.98 -14.52 4.67
C HIS A 88 15.91 -15.99 5.10
N THR A 89 15.76 -16.92 4.15
CA THR A 89 15.79 -18.37 4.42
C THR A 89 17.17 -18.83 4.91
N LEU A 90 18.25 -18.31 4.33
CA LEU A 90 19.63 -18.60 4.75
C LEU A 90 19.93 -18.02 6.14
N MET A 91 19.42 -16.84 6.46
CA MET A 91 19.49 -16.26 7.81
C MET A 91 18.71 -17.09 8.83
N ARG A 92 17.69 -17.85 8.41
CA ARG A 92 17.02 -18.85 9.26
C ARG A 92 17.80 -20.17 9.38
N GLY A 93 18.61 -20.54 8.37
CA GLY A 93 19.31 -21.82 8.30
C GLY A 93 20.78 -21.84 8.75
N SER A 94 21.49 -20.70 8.74
CA SER A 94 22.88 -20.60 9.16
C SER A 94 22.99 -20.06 10.59
N ARG A 95 23.24 -20.97 11.55
CA ARG A 95 24.15 -20.81 12.70
C ARG A 95 24.08 -22.02 13.66
N TYR A 96 24.41 -23.20 13.14
CA TYR A 96 25.11 -24.23 13.91
C TYR A 96 26.58 -24.12 13.50
N PHE A 97 27.51 -24.02 14.46
CA PHE A 97 28.96 -23.75 14.31
C PHE A 97 29.41 -22.29 14.38
N HIS A 98 29.53 -21.75 15.60
CA HIS A 98 30.85 -21.39 16.15
C HIS A 98 30.83 -21.10 17.66
N GLY A 99 31.62 -21.86 18.41
CA GLY A 99 32.55 -21.38 19.43
C GLY A 99 32.04 -20.56 20.62
N ARG A 100 32.11 -21.18 21.81
CA ARG A 100 32.12 -20.56 23.14
C ARG A 100 32.86 -19.21 23.18
N ILE A 101 32.12 -18.12 23.40
CA ILE A 101 32.62 -16.89 24.03
C ILE A 101 31.49 -16.35 24.91
N LEU A 102 31.67 -16.47 26.23
CA LEU A 102 30.85 -15.94 27.34
C LEU A 102 29.35 -16.29 27.28
N GLU A 103 28.94 -17.27 28.10
CA GLU A 103 27.54 -17.54 28.43
C GLU A 103 26.92 -16.29 29.07
N ARG A 104 26.37 -15.39 28.24
CA ARG A 104 25.30 -14.51 28.67
C ARG A 104 24.12 -15.44 28.92
N ASP A 105 23.57 -15.42 30.12
CA ASP A 105 22.39 -16.22 30.44
C ASP A 105 21.24 -15.77 29.52
N ASP A 106 21.00 -16.53 28.45
CA ASP A 106 19.97 -16.26 27.43
C ASP A 106 18.56 -16.19 28.05
N THR A 107 18.38 -16.63 29.30
CA THR A 107 17.12 -16.50 30.03
C THR A 107 16.79 -15.07 30.49
N LEU A 108 17.76 -14.14 30.45
CA LEU A 108 17.59 -12.75 30.88
C LEU A 108 17.34 -11.75 29.74
N LEU A 109 17.39 -12.19 28.48
CA LEU A 109 17.20 -11.29 27.34
C LEU A 109 15.72 -10.94 27.15
N PRO A 110 15.36 -9.64 27.08
CA PRO A 110 13.97 -9.23 26.93
C PRO A 110 13.45 -9.62 25.55
N ARG A 111 12.43 -10.47 25.50
CA ARG A 111 11.81 -10.92 24.25
C ARG A 111 10.67 -10.03 23.81
N HIS A 112 10.07 -9.31 24.75
CA HIS A 112 8.95 -8.40 24.53
C HIS A 112 9.18 -7.07 25.27
N CYS A 113 8.45 -6.02 24.86
CA CYS A 113 8.39 -4.76 25.60
C CYS A 113 7.87 -4.94 27.05
N GLN A 114 7.17 -6.04 27.34
CA GLN A 114 6.73 -6.39 28.68
C GLN A 114 7.92 -6.77 29.57
N ASP A 115 8.86 -7.54 29.06
CA ASP A 115 10.07 -7.91 29.79
C ASP A 115 10.92 -6.66 30.08
N LEU A 116 10.98 -5.71 29.14
CA LEU A 116 11.65 -4.42 29.34
C LEU A 116 10.98 -3.58 30.43
N LEU A 117 9.64 -3.56 30.48
CA LEU A 117 8.89 -2.87 31.52
C LEU A 117 9.22 -3.44 32.92
N GLU A 118 9.25 -4.77 33.04
CA GLU A 118 9.60 -5.46 34.28
C GLU A 118 11.06 -5.21 34.69
N GLN A 119 11.94 -4.93 33.72
CA GLN A 119 13.32 -4.49 33.95
C GLN A 119 13.45 -2.99 34.26
N GLY A 120 12.35 -2.24 34.31
CA GLY A 120 12.30 -0.83 34.71
C GLY A 120 12.25 0.18 33.55
N ASP A 121 12.13 -0.25 32.29
CA ASP A 121 11.90 0.67 31.18
C ASP A 121 10.48 1.25 31.24
N SER A 122 10.37 2.57 31.27
CA SER A 122 9.10 3.29 31.49
C SER A 122 8.76 4.29 30.38
N GLY A 123 9.61 4.40 29.36
CA GLY A 123 9.43 5.37 28.28
C GLY A 123 8.83 4.75 27.02
N ARG A 124 8.18 5.59 26.20
CA ARG A 124 7.89 5.21 24.81
C ARG A 124 9.15 5.32 23.96
N GLY A 125 9.33 4.43 22.99
CA GLY A 125 10.42 4.56 22.02
C GLY A 125 10.92 3.25 21.46
N VAL A 126 11.90 3.35 20.57
CA VAL A 126 12.55 2.19 19.97
C VAL A 126 13.45 1.49 21.00
N ARG A 127 13.35 0.16 21.05
CA ARG A 127 14.12 -0.74 21.92
C ARG A 127 14.52 -1.99 21.16
N GLN A 128 15.57 -2.63 21.62
CA GLN A 128 15.98 -3.95 21.15
C GLN A 128 15.31 -5.05 21.96
N VAL A 129 14.76 -6.04 21.27
CA VAL A 129 14.22 -7.27 21.86
C VAL A 129 14.80 -8.50 21.15
N TYR A 130 14.69 -9.64 21.82
CA TYR A 130 15.24 -10.93 21.39
C TYR A 130 14.11 -11.95 21.22
N PRO A 131 13.25 -11.81 20.18
CA PRO A 131 12.00 -12.55 20.11
C PRO A 131 12.21 -14.03 19.76
N TYR A 132 13.37 -14.41 19.19
CA TYR A 132 13.67 -15.76 18.71
C TYR A 132 14.43 -16.61 19.76
N PRO A 133 13.80 -17.62 20.38
CA PRO A 133 14.47 -18.46 21.38
C PRO A 133 15.68 -19.21 20.80
N GLY A 134 16.79 -19.26 21.54
CA GLY A 134 18.03 -19.92 21.11
C GLY A 134 18.76 -19.22 19.96
N ARG A 135 18.31 -18.03 19.57
CA ARG A 135 18.89 -17.22 18.48
C ARG A 135 19.17 -15.77 18.95
N PRO A 136 20.03 -15.57 19.98
CA PRO A 136 20.25 -14.26 20.60
C PRO A 136 20.92 -13.22 19.67
N SER A 137 21.47 -13.67 18.54
CA SER A 137 22.04 -12.78 17.51
C SER A 137 21.01 -12.19 16.55
N ASP A 138 19.76 -12.68 16.58
CA ASP A 138 18.67 -12.18 15.77
C ASP A 138 17.82 -11.17 16.57
N VAL A 139 18.51 -10.14 17.04
CA VAL A 139 17.92 -8.99 17.73
C VAL A 139 17.04 -8.18 16.77
N VAL A 140 15.93 -7.67 17.27
CA VAL A 140 14.99 -6.85 16.49
C VAL A 140 14.72 -5.53 17.21
N ASP A 141 14.75 -4.43 16.45
CA ASP A 141 14.28 -3.14 16.92
C ASP A 141 12.75 -3.08 16.86
N VAL A 142 12.12 -2.69 17.97
CA VAL A 142 10.67 -2.57 18.10
C VAL A 142 10.31 -1.27 18.79
N TYR A 143 9.10 -0.76 18.56
CA TYR A 143 8.61 0.41 19.31
C TYR A 143 7.81 -0.05 20.54
N CYS A 144 8.29 0.31 21.72
CA CYS A 144 7.61 0.02 22.98
C CYS A 144 6.74 1.20 23.42
N ASP A 145 5.51 0.91 23.86
CA ASP A 145 4.68 1.83 24.62
C ASP A 145 4.56 1.34 26.07
N GLN A 146 5.33 1.98 26.95
CA GLN A 146 5.40 1.67 28.38
C GLN A 146 4.45 2.49 29.24
N VAL A 147 3.50 3.22 28.64
CA VAL A 147 2.66 4.19 29.34
C VAL A 147 1.17 3.87 29.18
N THR A 148 0.74 3.54 27.97
CA THR A 148 -0.68 3.29 27.67
C THR A 148 -1.17 2.06 28.42
N ASP A 149 -2.27 2.16 29.17
CA ASP A 149 -2.92 1.01 29.82
C ASP A 149 -1.96 0.10 30.63
N GLY A 150 -1.10 0.73 31.44
CA GLY A 150 -0.12 0.03 32.28
C GLY A 150 1.18 -0.38 31.58
N GLY A 151 1.34 -0.05 30.29
CA GLY A 151 2.57 -0.30 29.54
C GLY A 151 2.75 -1.75 29.07
N GLY A 152 3.98 -2.08 28.67
CA GLY A 152 4.38 -3.42 28.23
C GLY A 152 4.04 -3.72 26.77
N TRP A 153 3.56 -2.72 26.04
CA TRP A 153 3.04 -2.88 24.70
C TRP A 153 4.15 -2.82 23.65
N LEU A 154 4.13 -3.77 22.73
CA LEU A 154 4.91 -3.73 21.50
C LEU A 154 4.01 -3.26 20.36
N VAL A 155 4.32 -2.09 19.80
CA VAL A 155 3.58 -1.53 18.66
C VAL A 155 4.05 -2.20 17.38
N PHE A 156 3.13 -2.77 16.61
CA PHE A 156 3.45 -3.44 15.34
C PHE A 156 2.88 -2.75 14.11
N GLN A 157 1.91 -1.86 14.29
CA GLN A 157 1.41 -1.01 13.21
C GLN A 157 1.17 0.38 13.76
N ARG A 158 1.61 1.39 13.01
CA ARG A 158 1.31 2.77 13.37
C ARG A 158 1.05 3.63 12.12
N ARG A 159 -0.10 4.31 12.12
CA ARG A 159 -0.48 5.36 11.18
C ARG A 159 -0.61 6.68 11.93
N LEU A 160 -0.01 7.74 11.40
CA LEU A 160 0.11 9.06 12.00
C LEU A 160 -0.26 10.14 10.98
N ASN A 161 -0.61 11.33 11.47
CA ASN A 161 -0.81 12.50 10.63
C ASN A 161 0.51 13.27 10.44
N LEU A 162 1.40 12.73 9.62
CA LEU A 162 2.70 13.32 9.26
C LEU A 162 2.62 14.04 7.91
N THR A 163 3.55 14.97 7.66
CA THR A 163 3.69 15.65 6.36
C THR A 163 4.01 14.68 5.22
N THR A 164 4.87 13.70 5.51
CA THR A 164 5.19 12.60 4.60
C THR A 164 4.74 11.31 5.25
N ARG A 165 3.80 10.62 4.60
CA ARG A 165 3.18 9.40 5.10
C ARG A 165 3.77 8.18 4.40
N GLU A 166 3.86 7.09 5.14
CA GLU A 166 4.41 5.82 4.69
C GLU A 166 3.41 5.13 3.75
N ASN A 167 3.91 4.47 2.71
CA ASN A 167 3.08 3.72 1.78
C ASN A 167 2.79 2.32 2.35
N PHE A 168 1.53 1.96 2.50
CA PHE A 168 1.09 0.64 2.98
C PHE A 168 0.57 -0.27 1.85
N THR A 169 0.49 0.21 0.60
CA THR A 169 0.29 -0.65 -0.58
C THR A 169 1.62 -1.32 -0.92
N ARG A 170 1.95 -2.37 -0.17
CA ARG A 170 3.24 -3.08 -0.17
C ARG A 170 3.08 -4.56 -0.50
N SER A 171 4.16 -5.18 -0.97
CA SER A 171 4.18 -6.58 -1.41
C SER A 171 4.11 -7.56 -0.23
N TRP A 172 3.88 -8.84 -0.51
CA TRP A 172 3.87 -9.89 0.51
C TRP A 172 5.17 -9.90 1.30
N LEU A 173 6.31 -9.84 0.61
CA LEU A 173 7.62 -9.90 1.23
C LEU A 173 7.86 -8.72 2.17
N GLU A 174 7.42 -7.52 1.79
CA GLU A 174 7.53 -6.33 2.62
C GLU A 174 6.64 -6.44 3.87
N TYR A 175 5.42 -6.97 3.75
CA TYR A 175 4.57 -7.24 4.92
C TYR A 175 5.12 -8.38 5.82
N GLU A 176 5.80 -9.36 5.24
CA GLU A 176 6.45 -10.45 5.96
C GLU A 176 7.60 -9.91 6.83
N LEU A 177 8.48 -9.11 6.23
CA LEU A 177 9.69 -8.57 6.85
C LEU A 177 9.47 -7.31 7.70
N GLY A 178 8.48 -6.49 7.34
CA GLY A 178 8.27 -5.16 7.92
C GLY A 178 8.79 -4.03 7.04
N PHE A 179 8.24 -2.83 7.24
CA PHE A 179 8.61 -1.62 6.52
C PHE A 179 8.28 -0.34 7.32
N GLY A 180 8.84 0.78 6.89
CA GLY A 180 8.60 2.10 7.46
C GLY A 180 9.60 2.49 8.54
N ASN A 181 9.24 3.49 9.34
CA ASN A 181 10.09 4.08 10.36
C ASN A 181 9.47 3.86 11.74
N LEU A 182 10.19 3.18 12.64
CA LEU A 182 9.73 2.93 14.02
C LEU A 182 9.49 4.22 14.82
N ASN A 183 10.05 5.36 14.42
CA ASN A 183 9.75 6.69 14.98
C ASN A 183 8.64 7.46 14.23
N GLY A 184 8.10 6.88 13.15
CA GLY A 184 7.03 7.44 12.31
C GLY A 184 5.91 6.43 12.06
N GLU A 185 5.52 6.24 10.80
CA GLU A 185 4.57 5.19 10.39
C GLU A 185 5.32 3.92 9.99
N PHE A 186 4.81 2.76 10.37
CA PHE A 186 5.46 1.48 10.08
C PHE A 186 4.53 0.27 10.22
N TRP A 187 5.01 -0.86 9.69
CA TRP A 187 4.54 -2.21 9.92
C TRP A 187 5.72 -3.07 10.39
N ALA A 188 5.62 -3.73 11.53
CA ALA A 188 6.75 -4.43 12.16
C ALA A 188 7.13 -5.76 11.48
N GLY A 189 6.24 -6.33 10.67
CA GLY A 189 6.46 -7.61 9.98
C GLY A 189 5.59 -8.74 10.53
N LEU A 190 5.10 -9.62 9.65
CA LEU A 190 4.28 -10.78 10.02
C LEU A 190 5.11 -11.85 10.74
N ASP A 191 6.40 -11.96 10.44
CA ASP A 191 7.27 -12.96 11.05
C ASP A 191 7.47 -12.74 12.55
N ILE A 192 7.76 -11.50 12.96
CA ILE A 192 7.89 -11.18 14.38
C ILE A 192 6.55 -11.37 15.10
N LEU A 193 5.43 -11.03 14.46
CA LEU A 193 4.09 -11.27 15.03
C LEU A 193 3.81 -12.76 15.22
N ASN A 194 4.12 -13.60 14.24
CA ASN A 194 3.97 -15.05 14.38
C ASN A 194 4.84 -15.61 15.52
N VAL A 195 6.11 -15.20 15.61
CA VAL A 195 7.01 -15.68 16.67
C VAL A 195 6.54 -15.27 18.05
N LEU A 196 6.16 -14.00 18.24
CA LEU A 196 5.69 -13.51 19.53
C LEU A 196 4.37 -14.18 19.93
N THR A 197 3.41 -14.28 19.01
CA THR A 197 2.07 -14.82 19.29
C THR A 197 2.03 -16.35 19.38
N SER A 198 3.02 -17.07 18.84
CA SER A 198 3.14 -18.53 19.01
C SER A 198 3.79 -18.91 20.36
N SER A 199 4.61 -18.03 20.92
CA SER A 199 5.31 -18.28 22.19
C SER A 199 4.43 -18.12 23.43
N SER A 200 3.38 -17.30 23.34
CA SER A 200 2.46 -17.00 24.44
C SER A 200 1.18 -16.35 23.90
N LEU A 201 0.06 -16.55 24.59
CA LEU A 201 -1.20 -15.88 24.26
C LEU A 201 -1.02 -14.36 24.38
N GLN A 202 -1.26 -13.65 23.28
CA GLN A 202 -1.19 -12.19 23.23
C GLN A 202 -2.59 -11.60 23.30
N GLN A 203 -2.68 -10.42 23.90
CA GLN A 203 -3.81 -9.50 23.74
C GLN A 203 -3.41 -8.39 22.76
N LEU A 204 -4.39 -7.89 22.01
CA LEU A 204 -4.25 -6.75 21.10
C LEU A 204 -4.92 -5.53 21.73
N ARG A 205 -4.29 -4.36 21.59
CA ARG A 205 -4.91 -3.04 21.79
C ARG A 205 -4.75 -2.20 20.53
N VAL A 206 -5.79 -1.45 20.19
CA VAL A 206 -5.84 -0.53 19.07
C VAL A 206 -6.24 0.84 19.58
N GLU A 207 -5.40 1.86 19.40
CA GLU A 207 -5.75 3.27 19.62
C GLU A 207 -6.10 3.92 18.29
N LEU A 208 -7.22 4.66 18.26
CA LEU A 208 -7.75 5.33 17.09
C LEU A 208 -7.99 6.81 17.40
N SER A 209 -7.74 7.69 16.42
CA SER A 209 -8.19 9.08 16.49
C SER A 209 -8.81 9.54 15.18
N ASP A 210 -9.78 10.44 15.30
CA ASP A 210 -10.44 11.09 14.18
C ASP A 210 -9.87 12.50 13.94
N TRP A 211 -10.40 13.20 12.93
CA TRP A 211 -9.96 14.54 12.56
C TRP A 211 -10.60 15.65 13.40
N GLU A 212 -11.61 15.33 14.21
CA GLU A 212 -12.39 16.25 15.05
C GLU A 212 -11.93 16.25 16.52
N GLY A 213 -10.90 15.46 16.84
CA GLY A 213 -10.33 15.33 18.18
C GLY A 213 -10.91 14.19 19.01
N GLY A 214 -11.79 13.38 18.42
CA GLY A 214 -12.27 12.13 19.01
C GLY A 214 -11.16 11.10 19.08
N ASN A 215 -11.08 10.40 20.21
CA ASN A 215 -10.18 9.27 20.43
C ASN A 215 -11.00 8.08 20.91
N GLY A 216 -10.61 6.89 20.51
CA GLY A 216 -11.25 5.66 20.95
C GLY A 216 -10.29 4.48 20.88
N TRP A 217 -10.68 3.36 21.48
CA TRP A 217 -9.85 2.18 21.59
C TRP A 217 -10.64 0.89 21.48
N ALA A 218 -9.96 -0.14 20.94
CA ALA A 218 -10.42 -1.52 20.95
C ALA A 218 -9.35 -2.41 21.60
N LYS A 219 -9.78 -3.41 22.36
CA LYS A 219 -8.94 -4.48 22.89
C LYS A 219 -9.53 -5.83 22.53
N TYR A 220 -8.65 -6.80 22.28
CA TYR A 220 -9.00 -8.19 22.03
C TYR A 220 -8.16 -9.05 22.96
N GLY A 221 -8.82 -9.83 23.81
CA GLY A 221 -8.14 -10.69 24.78
C GLY A 221 -7.45 -11.91 24.14
N VAL A 222 -7.70 -12.17 22.87
CA VAL A 222 -7.00 -13.18 22.07
C VAL A 222 -6.52 -12.53 20.78
N PHE A 223 -5.22 -12.63 20.51
CA PHE A 223 -4.61 -12.27 19.24
C PHE A 223 -3.50 -13.26 18.90
N ASN A 224 -3.63 -13.95 17.78
CA ASN A 224 -2.61 -14.86 17.27
C ASN A 224 -2.48 -14.75 15.75
N VAL A 225 -1.23 -14.83 15.28
CA VAL A 225 -0.89 -14.85 13.87
C VAL A 225 -0.28 -16.21 13.55
N GLY A 226 -0.93 -16.97 12.68
CA GLY A 226 -0.51 -18.30 12.26
C GLY A 226 0.83 -18.31 11.51
N PRO A 227 1.40 -19.49 11.22
CA PRO A 227 2.65 -19.60 10.49
C PRO A 227 2.50 -19.14 9.03
N GLY A 228 3.61 -18.80 8.37
CA GLY A 228 3.61 -18.49 6.94
C GLY A 228 3.08 -19.63 6.05
N THR A 229 3.17 -20.88 6.49
CA THR A 229 2.58 -22.05 5.81
C THR A 229 1.05 -22.05 5.80
N ASP A 230 0.41 -21.33 6.72
CA ASP A 230 -1.04 -21.02 6.70
C ASP A 230 -1.27 -19.52 6.44
N LYS A 231 -0.36 -18.90 5.67
CA LYS A 231 -0.46 -17.52 5.21
C LYS A 231 -0.80 -16.53 6.34
N TYR A 232 -0.17 -16.72 7.50
CA TYR A 232 -0.32 -15.84 8.66
C TYR A 232 -1.77 -15.66 9.13
N ARG A 233 -2.60 -16.71 9.08
CA ARG A 233 -4.01 -16.68 9.49
C ARG A 233 -4.22 -16.00 10.86
N LEU A 234 -5.18 -15.08 10.94
CA LEU A 234 -5.54 -14.39 12.17
C LEU A 234 -6.46 -15.25 13.04
N THR A 235 -6.17 -15.32 14.33
CA THR A 235 -7.15 -15.68 15.36
C THR A 235 -7.33 -14.49 16.29
N ILE A 236 -8.55 -13.99 16.40
CA ILE A 236 -8.89 -12.82 17.22
C ILE A 236 -10.24 -13.02 17.91
N ASP A 237 -10.33 -12.69 19.20
CA ASP A 237 -11.54 -12.87 19.99
C ASP A 237 -11.49 -12.02 21.28
N ARG A 238 -12.59 -12.02 22.04
CA ARG A 238 -12.77 -11.33 23.34
C ARG A 238 -12.63 -9.82 23.20
N TYR A 239 -13.42 -9.24 22.30
CA TYR A 239 -13.50 -7.81 22.11
C TYR A 239 -13.97 -7.06 23.38
N SER A 240 -13.38 -5.90 23.61
CA SER A 240 -13.88 -4.84 24.49
C SER A 240 -13.39 -3.49 23.96
N GLY A 241 -14.16 -2.41 24.12
CA GLY A 241 -13.77 -1.10 23.62
C GLY A 241 -14.95 -0.15 23.48
N ASP A 242 -14.68 1.04 22.95
CA ASP A 242 -15.66 2.11 22.75
C ASP A 242 -15.85 2.51 21.27
N VAL A 243 -15.18 1.82 20.35
CA VAL A 243 -15.23 2.07 18.89
C VAL A 243 -15.96 0.99 18.08
N GLY A 244 -16.64 0.07 18.78
CA GLY A 244 -17.26 -1.12 18.16
C GLY A 244 -16.23 -2.14 17.64
N ASP A 245 -16.69 -3.36 17.36
CA ASP A 245 -15.84 -4.50 16.97
C ASP A 245 -15.77 -4.63 15.44
N SER A 246 -14.76 -4.00 14.82
CA SER A 246 -14.50 -4.12 13.37
C SER A 246 -13.53 -5.23 12.99
N MET A 247 -13.14 -6.12 13.91
CA MET A 247 -12.17 -7.19 13.62
C MET A 247 -12.80 -8.57 13.63
N THR A 248 -13.62 -8.90 14.62
CA THR A 248 -14.00 -10.30 14.89
C THR A 248 -14.83 -10.90 13.75
N GLU A 249 -15.84 -10.19 13.23
CA GLU A 249 -16.75 -10.78 12.21
C GLU A 249 -16.06 -11.01 10.87
N LYS A 250 -15.34 -10.01 10.35
CA LYS A 250 -14.76 -10.08 8.99
C LYS A 250 -13.35 -10.64 8.94
N HIS A 251 -12.57 -10.52 10.01
CA HIS A 251 -11.13 -10.78 9.97
C HIS A 251 -10.71 -12.05 10.72
N ASN A 252 -11.49 -12.50 11.72
CA ASN A 252 -11.17 -13.72 12.45
C ASN A 252 -11.16 -14.95 11.52
N GLY A 253 -10.14 -15.78 11.67
CA GLY A 253 -9.92 -16.97 10.87
C GLY A 253 -9.48 -16.71 9.45
N ARG A 254 -9.24 -15.47 9.02
CA ARG A 254 -8.83 -15.14 7.65
C ARG A 254 -7.32 -15.22 7.46
N GLN A 255 -6.89 -15.63 6.28
CA GLN A 255 -5.50 -15.56 5.85
C GLN A 255 -5.11 -14.11 5.52
N PHE A 256 -3.83 -13.78 5.67
CA PHE A 256 -3.32 -12.47 5.24
C PHE A 256 -3.29 -12.39 3.71
N SER A 257 -3.50 -11.21 3.14
CA SER A 257 -3.42 -11.00 1.69
C SER A 257 -2.83 -9.63 1.36
N THR A 258 -2.01 -9.59 0.32
CA THR A 258 -1.42 -8.37 -0.27
C THR A 258 -1.79 -8.29 -1.75
N TYR A 259 -1.41 -7.20 -2.44
CA TYR A 259 -1.80 -7.01 -3.84
C TYR A 259 -1.17 -8.06 -4.79
N ASP A 260 -0.03 -8.64 -4.41
CA ASP A 260 0.76 -9.63 -5.16
C ASP A 260 0.55 -11.07 -4.66
N ALA A 261 -0.10 -11.25 -3.51
CA ALA A 261 -0.38 -12.56 -2.92
C ALA A 261 -1.82 -12.61 -2.37
N GLU A 262 -2.76 -12.83 -3.27
CA GLU A 262 -4.17 -12.99 -2.94
C GLU A 262 -4.44 -14.38 -2.33
N THR A 263 -5.53 -14.47 -1.57
CA THR A 263 -6.04 -15.72 -0.99
C THR A 263 -7.46 -15.96 -1.48
N ASP A 264 -7.90 -17.22 -1.50
CA ASP A 264 -9.24 -17.56 -1.94
C ASP A 264 -10.32 -16.86 -1.09
N GLU A 265 -10.05 -16.66 0.20
CA GLU A 265 -10.93 -15.98 1.15
C GLU A 265 -10.92 -14.45 0.99
N GLY A 266 -9.77 -13.88 0.61
CA GLY A 266 -9.54 -12.45 0.45
C GLY A 266 -9.78 -11.92 -0.97
N GLY A 267 -9.88 -12.76 -1.99
CA GLY A 267 -10.08 -12.35 -3.39
C GLY A 267 -9.17 -11.19 -3.81
N SER A 268 -9.73 -10.21 -4.53
CA SER A 268 -9.04 -8.99 -4.96
C SER A 268 -9.10 -7.83 -3.95
N CYS A 269 -9.42 -8.11 -2.68
CA CYS A 269 -9.62 -7.08 -1.67
C CYS A 269 -8.38 -6.21 -1.45
N ALA A 270 -7.18 -6.80 -1.43
CA ALA A 270 -5.94 -6.05 -1.23
C ALA A 270 -5.68 -5.03 -2.37
N LYS A 271 -5.91 -5.43 -3.63
CA LYS A 271 -5.85 -4.51 -4.78
C LYS A 271 -6.92 -3.42 -4.71
N LYS A 272 -8.14 -3.78 -4.29
CA LYS A 272 -9.26 -2.85 -4.22
C LYS A 272 -9.07 -1.81 -3.10
N TYR A 273 -8.68 -2.23 -1.91
CA TYR A 273 -8.62 -1.41 -0.68
C TYR A 273 -7.20 -1.03 -0.24
N LYS A 274 -6.21 -1.27 -1.11
CA LYS A 274 -4.89 -0.61 -1.13
C LYS A 274 -4.00 -0.87 0.10
N GLY A 275 -4.16 -2.04 0.73
CA GLY A 275 -3.34 -2.44 1.88
C GLY A 275 -3.24 -3.96 2.01
N GLY A 276 -2.25 -4.42 2.77
CA GLY A 276 -2.17 -5.82 3.19
C GLY A 276 -2.98 -6.02 4.47
N TRP A 277 -3.88 -7.01 4.50
CA TRP A 277 -4.72 -7.29 5.67
C TRP A 277 -5.32 -8.70 5.65
N TRP A 278 -5.96 -9.08 6.76
CA TRP A 278 -6.74 -10.31 6.89
C TRP A 278 -8.15 -10.14 6.32
N TYR A 279 -8.30 -10.07 5.00
CA TYR A 279 -9.58 -9.77 4.37
C TYR A 279 -10.56 -10.96 4.37
N GLY A 280 -11.84 -10.70 4.67
CA GLY A 280 -12.94 -11.69 4.67
C GLY A 280 -14.12 -11.27 3.79
N SER A 281 -13.85 -10.79 2.58
CA SER A 281 -14.82 -10.28 1.59
C SER A 281 -15.63 -9.02 1.99
N CYS A 282 -15.02 -7.86 2.25
CA CYS A 282 -13.57 -7.62 2.28
C CYS A 282 -13.10 -7.22 3.67
N HIS A 283 -13.66 -6.16 4.25
CA HIS A 283 -13.24 -5.70 5.57
C HIS A 283 -14.33 -4.92 6.29
N GLU A 284 -14.18 -4.86 7.61
CA GLU A 284 -14.78 -3.83 8.47
C GLU A 284 -13.71 -2.92 9.08
N ALA A 285 -12.45 -3.38 9.15
CA ALA A 285 -11.29 -2.55 9.46
C ALA A 285 -10.27 -2.61 8.32
N ASN A 286 -9.80 -1.44 7.87
CA ASN A 286 -8.73 -1.31 6.88
C ASN A 286 -7.65 -0.33 7.36
N PRO A 287 -6.94 -0.64 8.45
CA PRO A 287 -5.96 0.29 9.02
C PRO A 287 -4.72 0.49 8.12
N ASN A 288 -4.54 -0.38 7.13
CA ASN A 288 -3.44 -0.36 6.16
C ASN A 288 -3.87 0.25 4.81
N GLY A 289 -5.06 0.83 4.71
CA GLY A 289 -5.53 1.53 3.53
C GLY A 289 -4.80 2.86 3.25
N LEU A 290 -5.29 3.57 2.24
CA LEU A 290 -4.74 4.85 1.81
C LEU A 290 -4.79 5.88 2.94
N PRO A 291 -3.76 6.73 3.08
CA PRO A 291 -3.68 7.75 4.11
C PRO A 291 -4.57 8.99 3.81
N LEU A 292 -5.86 8.77 3.57
CA LEU A 292 -6.82 9.81 3.21
C LEU A 292 -7.25 10.67 4.42
N GLN A 293 -7.89 11.80 4.14
CA GLN A 293 -8.46 12.71 5.15
C GLN A 293 -9.83 12.21 5.62
N ALA A 294 -10.52 12.96 6.49
CA ALA A 294 -11.80 12.61 7.11
C ALA A 294 -12.84 11.98 6.15
N GLU A 295 -13.80 12.75 5.65
CA GLU A 295 -14.83 12.24 4.74
C GLU A 295 -14.24 12.02 3.35
N GLN A 296 -14.57 10.89 2.73
CA GLN A 296 -14.10 10.48 1.43
C GLN A 296 -15.27 10.12 0.51
N GLU A 297 -15.18 10.53 -0.75
CA GLU A 297 -16.10 10.06 -1.80
C GLU A 297 -15.80 8.60 -2.18
N SER A 298 -14.53 8.19 -2.08
CA SER A 298 -14.11 6.82 -2.34
C SER A 298 -14.63 5.86 -1.29
N TYR A 299 -14.92 4.63 -1.73
CA TYR A 299 -15.54 3.63 -0.86
C TYR A 299 -14.47 2.74 -0.19
N ALA A 300 -14.33 2.90 1.13
CA ALA A 300 -13.65 1.94 2.02
C ALA A 300 -12.16 1.66 1.72
N ASP A 301 -11.47 2.55 1.00
CA ASP A 301 -10.05 2.40 0.62
C ASP A 301 -9.11 3.24 1.50
N GLY A 302 -9.64 3.99 2.46
CA GLY A 302 -8.88 4.74 3.45
C GLY A 302 -8.52 3.94 4.70
N ILE A 303 -8.12 4.65 5.76
CA ILE A 303 -7.87 4.06 7.08
C ILE A 303 -9.21 3.90 7.81
N ASN A 304 -9.93 2.81 7.55
CA ASN A 304 -11.31 2.66 8.01
C ASN A 304 -11.44 1.83 9.30
N TRP A 305 -12.42 2.20 10.13
CA TRP A 305 -12.95 1.39 11.23
C TRP A 305 -14.49 1.51 11.23
N TYR A 306 -15.14 0.50 10.63
CA TYR A 306 -16.54 0.56 10.23
C TYR A 306 -17.49 0.88 11.39
N HIS A 307 -17.36 0.18 12.53
CA HIS A 307 -18.30 0.35 13.64
C HIS A 307 -18.13 1.68 14.39
N TRP A 308 -17.10 2.47 14.07
CA TRP A 308 -16.91 3.80 14.65
C TRP A 308 -17.29 4.92 13.70
N LYS A 309 -16.76 4.91 12.46
CA LYS A 309 -16.92 6.01 11.50
C LYS A 309 -17.42 5.57 10.11
N GLY A 310 -17.74 4.29 9.94
CA GLY A 310 -18.21 3.74 8.66
C GLY A 310 -17.11 3.62 7.59
N TYR A 311 -17.54 3.42 6.34
CA TYR A 311 -16.65 3.15 5.20
C TYR A 311 -16.17 4.39 4.44
N GLN A 312 -16.82 5.54 4.64
CA GLN A 312 -16.51 6.80 3.94
C GLN A 312 -15.72 7.77 4.83
N TYR A 313 -15.09 7.26 5.89
CA TYR A 313 -14.27 8.06 6.79
C TYR A 313 -12.89 7.41 6.99
N SER A 314 -11.82 8.13 6.64
CA SER A 314 -10.44 7.71 6.93
C SER A 314 -9.95 8.34 8.22
N LEU A 315 -9.56 7.50 9.16
CA LEU A 315 -9.06 7.89 10.48
C LEU A 315 -7.74 8.67 10.36
N ARG A 316 -7.54 9.56 11.33
CA ARG A 316 -6.36 10.40 11.40
C ARG A 316 -5.14 9.61 11.86
N THR A 317 -5.31 8.75 12.87
CA THR A 317 -4.24 7.89 13.38
C THR A 317 -4.77 6.51 13.78
N THR A 318 -3.93 5.49 13.66
CA THR A 318 -4.18 4.16 14.22
C THR A 318 -2.89 3.61 14.82
N THR A 319 -2.97 2.97 15.98
CA THR A 319 -1.81 2.29 16.58
C THR A 319 -2.24 0.92 17.07
N PHE A 320 -1.69 -0.14 16.48
CA PHE A 320 -1.94 -1.51 16.92
C PHE A 320 -0.74 -2.01 17.71
N MET A 321 -1.01 -2.59 18.88
CA MET A 321 0.01 -3.05 19.79
C MET A 321 -0.40 -4.32 20.52
N ILE A 322 0.56 -5.20 20.77
CA ILE A 322 0.34 -6.47 21.47
C ILE A 322 1.08 -6.49 22.80
N LYS A 323 0.57 -7.28 23.74
CA LYS A 323 1.29 -7.67 24.95
C LYS A 323 0.84 -9.07 25.41
N PRO A 324 1.65 -9.79 26.22
CA PRO A 324 1.22 -11.05 26.80
C PRO A 324 -0.08 -10.90 27.62
N ALA A 325 -1.00 -11.86 27.50
CA ALA A 325 -2.28 -11.85 28.21
C ALA A 325 -2.16 -12.25 29.69
N LEU A 326 -1.07 -12.94 30.06
CA LEU A 326 -0.75 -13.33 31.42
C LEU A 326 0.69 -12.86 31.72
N SER A 327 0.86 -12.04 32.75
CA SER A 327 2.17 -11.81 33.35
C SER A 327 2.64 -13.14 33.97
N LYS A 328 3.91 -13.50 33.75
CA LYS A 328 4.50 -14.73 34.31
C LYS A 328 4.51 -14.74 35.82
#